data_AF-A0A0Q8T6J8-F1
#
_entry.id   AF-A0A0Q8T6J8-F1
#
_cell.length_a   1.000
_cell.length_b   1.000
_cell.length_c   1.000
_cell.angle_alpha   90.00
_cell.angle_beta   90.00
_cell.angle_gamma   90.00
#
_symmetry.space_group_name_H-M   'P 1'
#
loop_
_entity.id
_entity.type
_entity.pdbx_description
1 polymer ?
#
loop_
_entity_poly.entity_id
_entity_poly.type
_entity_poly.pdbx_seq_one_letter_code
_entity_poly.pdbx_strand_id
1 'polypeptide(L)'
;MNLNEMAQGAPAQAPTTGTTGGKTPASPEQQAQFDMLLGRARQLLGESAVEWKGAMDIDPAGAAVKFGTQTLRFLAQQSEKAGQPVDPAVLLHVGVQFVKDIAALANDAGMVPDEQLEPFLQQVMQESIAEYLRMDAEDGLMPPPGAPPGGQPLPAPGPAPGPQGLNLAQMAQQQPQPLQGGMQ
;
A
#
# COMPACT_ATOMS: atom_id res chain seq x y z
N MET A 1 17.15 49.87 -43.94
CA MET A 1 15.72 49.56 -43.78
C MET A 1 15.63 48.12 -43.31
N ASN A 2 14.88 47.88 -42.24
CA ASN A 2 15.11 46.82 -41.26
C ASN A 2 14.61 45.42 -41.68
N LEU A 3 15.32 44.42 -41.15
CA LEU A 3 15.26 42.98 -41.40
C LEU A 3 14.16 42.26 -40.56
N ASN A 4 12.97 42.86 -40.42
CA ASN A 4 11.99 42.44 -39.39
C ASN A 4 10.72 41.73 -39.89
N GLU A 5 10.62 41.31 -41.15
CA GLU A 5 9.37 40.77 -41.72
C GLU A 5 9.43 39.32 -42.26
N MET A 6 10.42 38.50 -41.88
CA MET A 6 10.51 37.08 -42.33
C MET A 6 10.50 36.02 -41.22
N ALA A 7 9.85 36.29 -40.07
CA ALA A 7 9.72 35.31 -38.99
C ALA A 7 8.27 34.94 -38.64
N GLN A 8 7.35 34.97 -39.62
CA GLN A 8 6.03 34.34 -39.51
C GLN A 8 6.02 33.08 -40.38
N GLY A 9 6.38 31.93 -39.81
CA GLY A 9 6.38 30.69 -40.58
C GLY A 9 7.10 29.47 -39.99
N ALA A 10 7.40 29.44 -38.69
CA ALA A 10 7.86 28.21 -38.05
C ALA A 10 6.72 27.63 -37.21
N PRO A 11 6.10 26.49 -37.58
CA PRO A 11 5.34 25.72 -36.59
C PRO A 11 6.32 25.37 -35.49
N ALA A 12 6.06 25.87 -34.27
CA ALA A 12 6.76 25.45 -33.08
C ALA A 12 6.77 23.91 -33.11
N GLN A 13 7.96 23.35 -33.20
CA GLN A 13 8.20 21.92 -33.26
C GLN A 13 7.42 21.30 -32.10
N ALA A 14 6.38 20.53 -32.41
CA ALA A 14 5.79 19.64 -31.45
C ALA A 14 6.93 18.75 -30.96
N PRO A 15 7.29 18.74 -29.66
CA PRO A 15 8.31 17.84 -29.19
C PRO A 15 7.78 16.44 -29.40
N THR A 16 8.43 15.75 -30.34
CA THR A 16 8.23 14.35 -30.68
C THR A 16 8.28 13.53 -29.40
N THR A 17 7.21 12.79 -29.14
CA THR A 17 7.14 11.72 -28.14
C THR A 17 8.16 10.65 -28.51
N GLY A 18 9.39 10.87 -28.05
CA GLY A 18 10.51 9.94 -28.11
C GLY A 18 10.54 9.11 -26.84
N THR A 19 10.42 7.80 -27.01
CA THR A 19 10.51 6.76 -25.99
C THR A 19 11.91 6.74 -25.38
N THR A 20 12.14 7.46 -24.28
CA THR A 20 13.24 7.19 -23.33
C THR A 20 12.87 7.70 -21.93
N GLY A 21 12.24 6.85 -21.10
CA GLY A 21 12.24 6.92 -19.62
C GLY A 21 12.02 8.26 -18.90
N GLY A 22 11.24 9.21 -19.46
CA GLY A 22 11.11 10.56 -18.94
C GLY A 22 9.97 10.74 -17.94
N LYS A 23 10.30 11.18 -16.72
CA LYS A 23 9.32 11.71 -15.74
C LYS A 23 8.54 12.85 -16.39
N THR A 24 7.27 12.62 -16.70
CA THR A 24 6.32 13.72 -16.90
C THR A 24 6.37 14.59 -15.65
N PRO A 25 6.62 15.91 -15.75
CA PRO A 25 6.52 16.78 -14.59
C PRO A 25 5.13 16.65 -13.98
N ALA A 26 5.06 16.59 -12.65
CA ALA A 26 3.79 16.50 -11.92
C ALA A 26 2.87 17.63 -12.37
N SER A 27 1.57 17.36 -12.51
CA SER A 27 0.62 18.42 -12.79
C SER A 27 0.58 19.42 -11.62
N PRO A 28 0.16 20.68 -11.84
CA PRO A 28 0.04 21.64 -10.75
C PRO A 28 -0.86 21.15 -9.60
N GLU A 29 -1.89 20.36 -9.92
CA GLU A 29 -2.77 19.73 -8.93
C GLU A 29 -2.04 18.64 -8.14
N GLN A 30 -1.26 17.78 -8.80
CA GLN A 30 -0.44 16.76 -8.12
C GLN A 30 0.63 17.40 -7.22
N GLN A 31 1.22 18.52 -7.66
CA GLN A 31 2.17 19.28 -6.86
C GLN A 31 1.50 19.91 -5.64
N ALA A 32 0.33 20.51 -5.80
CA ALA A 32 -0.44 21.07 -4.68
C ALA A 32 -0.84 19.99 -3.65
N GLN A 33 -1.28 18.82 -4.12
CA GLN A 33 -1.55 17.68 -3.26
C GLN A 33 -0.29 17.20 -2.52
N PHE A 34 0.83 17.10 -3.22
CA PHE A 34 2.13 16.75 -2.64
C PHE A 34 2.52 17.71 -1.51
N ASP A 35 2.51 19.03 -1.77
CA ASP A 35 2.93 20.04 -0.80
C ASP A 35 2.01 20.06 0.42
N MET A 36 0.69 19.93 0.21
CA MET A 36 -0.29 19.86 1.29
C MET A 36 -0.06 18.63 2.18
N LEU A 37 0.09 17.45 1.58
CA LEU A 37 0.25 16.19 2.31
C LEU A 37 1.59 16.15 3.04
N LEU A 38 2.68 16.54 2.40
CA LEU A 38 4.00 16.59 3.01
C LEU A 38 4.05 17.60 4.17
N GLY A 39 3.44 18.78 3.99
CA GLY A 39 3.31 19.77 5.05
C GLY A 39 2.55 19.21 6.25
N ARG A 40 1.43 18.52 6.01
CA ARG A 40 0.65 17.91 7.09
C ARG A 40 1.38 16.74 7.77
N ALA A 41 2.12 15.92 7.02
CA ALA A 41 2.94 14.85 7.57
C ALA A 41 4.02 15.40 8.52
N ARG A 42 4.72 16.46 8.12
CA ARG A 42 5.71 17.15 8.95
C ARG A 42 5.09 17.77 10.21
N GLN A 43 3.88 18.33 10.10
CA GLN A 43 3.15 18.82 11.27
C GLN A 43 2.84 17.71 12.27
N LEU A 44 2.29 16.58 11.81
CA LEU A 44 1.96 15.43 12.66
C LEU A 44 3.21 14.85 13.34
N LEU A 45 4.34 14.82 12.62
CA LEU A 45 5.63 14.44 13.18
C LEU A 45 6.06 15.39 14.31
N GLY A 46 5.89 16.70 14.10
CA GLY A 46 6.17 17.73 15.11
C GLY A 46 5.27 17.62 16.34
N GLU A 47 3.98 17.33 16.16
CA GLU A 47 3.02 17.10 17.26
C GLU A 47 3.41 15.89 18.11
N SER A 48 4.01 14.86 17.49
CA SER A 48 4.42 13.61 18.14
C SER A 48 5.93 13.50 18.40
N ALA A 49 6.66 14.62 18.36
CA ALA A 49 8.12 14.62 18.27
C ALA A 49 8.81 13.93 19.46
N VAL A 50 8.23 13.99 20.67
CA VAL A 50 8.80 13.36 21.88
C VAL A 50 8.70 11.85 21.82
N GLU A 51 7.52 11.31 21.49
CA GLU A 51 7.30 9.87 21.33
C GLU A 51 8.10 9.32 20.17
N TRP A 52 8.15 10.06 19.07
CA TRP A 52 8.94 9.72 17.90
C TRP A 52 10.43 9.65 18.24
N LYS A 53 10.97 10.68 18.90
CA LYS A 53 12.37 10.68 19.36
C LYS A 53 12.67 9.48 20.26
N GLY A 54 11.81 9.21 21.25
CA GLY A 54 12.00 8.08 22.15
C GLY A 54 12.01 6.72 21.44
N ALA A 55 11.21 6.56 20.39
CA ALA A 55 11.23 5.36 19.57
C ALA A 55 12.48 5.27 18.67
N MET A 56 12.91 6.40 18.09
CA MET A 56 14.11 6.48 17.26
C MET A 56 15.40 6.21 18.05
N ASP A 57 15.46 6.58 19.33
CA ASP A 57 16.60 6.26 20.22
C ASP A 57 16.76 4.75 20.47
N ILE A 58 15.71 3.95 20.28
CA ILE A 58 15.71 2.49 20.49
C ILE A 58 15.92 1.75 19.17
N ASP A 59 15.10 2.07 18.17
CA ASP A 59 15.11 1.45 16.84
C ASP A 59 14.78 2.52 15.78
N PRO A 60 15.79 3.23 15.25
CA PRO A 60 15.60 4.30 14.29
C PRO A 60 14.85 3.85 13.03
N ALA A 61 15.19 2.67 12.50
CA ALA A 61 14.61 2.19 11.25
C ALA A 61 13.16 1.74 11.47
N GLY A 62 12.90 0.92 12.49
CA GLY A 62 11.55 0.48 12.82
C GLY A 62 10.62 1.63 13.21
N ALA A 63 11.12 2.63 13.93
CA ALA A 63 10.37 3.83 14.26
C ALA A 63 10.04 4.65 13.00
N ALA A 64 11.01 4.92 12.13
CA ALA A 64 10.79 5.65 10.88
C ALA A 64 9.76 4.96 9.98
N VAL A 65 9.84 3.63 9.86
CA VAL A 65 8.88 2.80 9.11
C VAL A 65 7.48 2.90 9.70
N LYS A 66 7.34 2.65 11.00
CA LYS A 66 6.04 2.57 11.67
C LYS A 66 5.35 3.94 11.67
N PHE A 67 6.02 4.97 12.18
CA PHE A 67 5.44 6.32 12.25
C PHE A 67 5.25 6.93 10.85
N GLY A 68 6.19 6.70 9.94
CA GLY A 68 6.10 7.15 8.55
C GLY A 68 4.89 6.57 7.84
N THR A 69 4.74 5.25 7.90
CA THR A 69 3.64 4.52 7.24
C THR A 69 2.28 4.88 7.85
N GLN A 70 2.19 4.94 9.19
CA GLN A 70 0.95 5.33 9.89
C GLN A 70 0.51 6.75 9.52
N THR A 71 1.46 7.69 9.46
CA THR A 71 1.18 9.09 9.12
C THR A 71 0.61 9.20 7.70
N LEU A 72 1.27 8.57 6.72
CA LEU A 72 0.82 8.61 5.33
C LEU A 72 -0.56 7.96 5.15
N ARG A 73 -0.80 6.84 5.83
CA ARG A 73 -2.08 6.14 5.80
C ARG A 73 -3.19 6.98 6.41
N PHE A 74 -2.95 7.60 7.55
CA PHE A 74 -3.89 8.54 8.17
C PHE A 74 -4.24 9.69 7.22
N LEU A 75 -3.25 10.28 6.55
CA LEU A 75 -3.47 11.37 5.60
C LEU A 75 -4.26 10.94 4.36
N ALA A 76 -3.98 9.75 3.82
CA ALA A 76 -4.75 9.18 2.72
C ALA A 76 -6.22 9.00 3.12
N GLN A 77 -6.49 8.37 4.27
CA GLN A 77 -7.84 8.17 4.79
C GLN A 77 -8.59 9.47 5.05
N GLN A 78 -7.91 10.49 5.61
CA GLN A 78 -8.51 11.81 5.85
C GLN A 78 -8.86 12.52 4.54
N SER A 79 -8.02 12.39 3.53
CA SER A 79 -8.25 12.96 2.21
C SER A 79 -9.42 12.28 1.49
N GLU A 80 -9.53 10.95 1.60
CA GLU A 80 -10.70 10.19 1.12
C GLU A 80 -11.99 10.62 1.82
N LYS A 81 -11.99 10.75 3.15
CA LYS A 81 -13.14 11.24 3.92
C LYS A 81 -13.55 12.67 3.55
N ALA A 82 -12.59 13.51 3.16
CA ALA A 82 -12.83 14.86 2.69
C ALA A 82 -13.34 14.94 1.24
N GLY A 83 -13.49 13.80 0.55
CA GLY A 83 -13.94 13.73 -0.83
C GLY A 83 -12.87 14.09 -1.87
N GLN A 84 -11.60 14.12 -1.46
CA GLN A 84 -10.45 14.40 -2.32
C GLN A 84 -9.45 13.24 -2.24
N PRO A 85 -9.71 12.12 -2.92
CA PRO A 85 -8.79 10.99 -2.90
C PRO A 85 -7.42 11.42 -3.44
N VAL A 86 -6.36 10.94 -2.79
CA VAL A 86 -4.98 11.25 -3.17
C VAL A 86 -4.56 10.34 -4.32
N ASP A 87 -3.91 10.90 -5.33
CA ASP A 87 -3.27 10.12 -6.38
C ASP A 87 -2.18 9.20 -5.76
N PRO A 88 -2.20 7.87 -6.00
CA PRO A 88 -1.21 6.96 -5.44
C PRO A 88 0.24 7.34 -5.77
N ALA A 89 0.51 7.93 -6.94
CA ALA A 89 1.83 8.40 -7.32
C ALA A 89 2.29 9.60 -6.49
N VAL A 90 1.35 10.46 -6.06
CA VAL A 90 1.60 11.56 -5.13
C VAL A 90 1.89 11.00 -3.75
N LEU A 91 1.08 10.05 -3.25
CA LEU A 91 1.29 9.44 -1.92
C LEU A 91 2.66 8.76 -1.82
N LEU A 92 3.09 8.03 -2.86
CA LEU A 92 4.41 7.43 -2.94
C LEU A 92 5.53 8.48 -2.92
N HIS A 93 5.40 9.57 -3.68
CA HIS A 93 6.40 10.65 -3.66
C HIS A 93 6.46 11.37 -2.31
N VAL A 94 5.31 11.62 -1.68
CA VAL A 94 5.24 12.18 -0.32
C VAL A 94 5.95 11.26 0.66
N GLY A 95 5.71 9.94 0.58
CA GLY A 95 6.37 8.97 1.45
C GLY A 95 7.89 8.96 1.30
N VAL A 96 8.39 8.94 0.06
CA VAL A 96 9.84 9.02 -0.21
C VAL A 96 10.45 10.30 0.34
N GLN A 97 9.79 11.45 0.13
CA GLN A 97 10.30 12.71 0.64
C GLN A 97 10.25 12.78 2.18
N PHE A 98 9.19 12.25 2.78
CA PHE A 98 9.02 12.26 4.22
C PHE A 98 10.05 11.36 4.93
N VAL A 99 10.37 10.20 4.36
CA VAL A 99 11.46 9.32 4.86
C VAL A 99 12.82 10.04 4.78
N LYS A 100 13.07 10.82 3.74
CA LYS A 100 14.29 11.65 3.64
C LYS A 100 14.34 12.75 4.71
N ASP A 101 13.21 13.40 4.98
CA ASP A 101 13.13 14.40 6.04
C ASP A 101 13.39 13.78 7.41
N ILE A 102 12.85 12.59 7.66
CA ILE A 102 13.11 11.80 8.87
C ILE A 102 14.60 11.46 9.00
N ALA A 103 15.23 11.00 7.92
CA ALA A 103 16.66 10.67 7.93
C ALA A 103 17.52 11.91 8.22
N ALA A 104 17.20 13.06 7.62
CA ALA A 104 17.87 14.32 7.90
C ALA A 104 17.73 14.72 9.38
N LEU A 105 16.52 14.64 9.95
CA LEU A 105 16.29 14.90 11.37
C LEU A 105 17.04 13.94 12.29
N ALA A 106 17.09 12.65 11.93
CA ALA A 106 17.81 11.63 12.67
C ALA A 106 19.33 11.87 12.64
N ASN A 107 19.85 12.35 11.51
CA ASN A 107 21.25 12.76 11.38
C ASN A 107 21.58 14.00 12.20
N ASP A 108 20.77 15.06 12.07
CA ASP A 108 20.93 16.30 12.84
C ASP A 108 20.88 16.04 14.36
N ALA A 109 20.09 15.05 14.78
CA ALA A 109 19.98 14.63 16.18
C ALA A 109 21.10 13.67 16.64
N GLY A 110 22.00 13.25 15.76
CA GLY A 110 23.09 12.32 16.04
C GLY A 110 22.66 10.85 16.22
N MET A 111 21.44 10.50 15.81
CA MET A 111 20.88 9.14 15.92
C MET A 111 21.34 8.24 14.78
N VAL A 112 21.46 8.82 13.57
CA VAL A 112 21.93 8.11 12.37
C VAL A 112 23.14 8.86 11.81
N PRO A 113 24.36 8.31 11.91
CA PRO A 113 25.54 8.96 11.34
C PRO A 113 25.45 9.02 9.81
N ASP A 114 26.08 10.02 9.20
CA ASP A 114 26.02 10.25 7.74
C ASP A 114 26.39 9.01 6.92
N GLU A 115 27.39 8.27 7.39
CA GLU A 115 27.88 7.03 6.80
C GLU A 115 26.79 5.94 6.70
N GLN A 116 25.78 6.02 7.58
CA GLN A 116 24.68 5.08 7.68
C GLN A 116 23.35 5.64 7.13
N LEU A 117 23.32 6.88 6.62
CA LEU A 117 22.07 7.45 6.10
C LEU A 117 21.56 6.73 4.86
N GLU A 118 22.44 6.38 3.92
CA GLU A 118 22.04 5.66 2.70
C GLU A 118 21.48 4.26 3.00
N PRO A 119 22.15 3.39 3.79
CA PRO A 119 21.59 2.10 4.17
C PRO A 119 20.33 2.23 5.04
N PHE A 120 20.27 3.23 5.92
CA PHE A 120 19.06 3.54 6.70
C PHE A 120 17.86 3.86 5.78
N LEU A 121 18.04 4.76 4.81
CA LEU A 121 17.00 5.13 3.86
C LEU A 121 16.52 3.93 3.04
N GLN A 122 17.44 3.08 2.58
CA GLN A 122 17.09 1.87 1.84
C GLN A 122 16.28 0.89 2.68
N GLN A 123 16.69 0.69 3.94
CA GLN A 123 15.98 -0.16 4.89
C GLN A 123 14.57 0.36 5.15
N VAL A 124 14.43 1.65 5.52
CA VAL A 124 13.12 2.25 5.81
C VAL A 124 12.20 2.17 4.60
N MET A 125 12.70 2.45 3.40
CA MET A 125 11.92 2.35 2.17
C MET A 125 11.42 0.92 1.89
N GLN A 126 12.28 -0.09 2.12
CA GLN A 126 11.91 -1.49 1.92
C GLN A 126 10.87 -1.97 2.95
N GLU A 127 11.09 -1.63 4.22
CA GLU A 127 10.23 -2.06 5.32
C GLU A 127 8.87 -1.32 5.34
N SER A 128 8.81 -0.08 4.86
CA SER A 128 7.55 0.70 4.78
C SER A 128 6.49 0.05 3.91
N ILE A 129 6.88 -0.65 2.83
CA ILE A 129 5.92 -1.38 1.98
C ILE A 129 5.35 -2.59 2.73
N ALA A 130 6.22 -3.32 3.43
CA ALA A 130 5.81 -4.49 4.21
C ALA A 130 4.89 -4.09 5.37
N GLU A 131 5.22 -3.00 6.07
CA GLU A 131 4.41 -2.47 7.15
C GLU A 131 3.05 -1.97 6.63
N TYR A 132 3.01 -1.28 5.48
CA TYR A 132 1.74 -0.84 4.87
C TYR A 132 0.82 -2.03 4.59
N LEU A 133 1.36 -3.10 3.98
CA LEU A 133 0.62 -4.33 3.73
C LEU A 133 0.15 -5.00 5.01
N ARG A 134 1.00 -5.02 6.05
CA ARG A 134 0.62 -5.56 7.37
C ARG A 134 -0.59 -4.82 7.93
N MET A 135 -0.58 -3.49 7.86
CA MET A 135 -1.67 -2.65 8.33
C MET A 135 -2.95 -2.81 7.49
N ASP A 136 -2.85 -3.09 6.19
CA ASP A 136 -4.00 -3.46 5.35
C ASP A 136 -4.58 -4.84 5.72
N ALA A 137 -3.73 -5.78 6.12
CA ALA A 137 -4.17 -7.07 6.65
C ALA A 137 -4.89 -6.92 8.00
N GLU A 138 -4.36 -6.08 8.88
CA GLU A 138 -4.92 -5.78 10.21
C GLU A 138 -6.31 -5.09 10.11
N ASP A 139 -6.51 -4.21 9.12
CA ASP A 139 -7.80 -3.57 8.86
C ASP A 139 -8.80 -4.45 8.07
N GLY A 140 -8.42 -5.69 7.73
CA GLY A 140 -9.27 -6.59 6.95
C GLY A 140 -9.49 -6.15 5.50
N LEU A 141 -8.62 -5.25 4.99
CA LEU A 141 -8.65 -4.74 3.62
C LEU A 141 -7.85 -5.63 2.65
N MET A 142 -7.00 -6.52 3.17
CA MET A 142 -6.44 -7.59 2.37
C MET A 142 -7.43 -8.76 2.25
N PRO A 143 -7.66 -9.28 1.02
CA PRO A 143 -8.27 -10.58 0.89
C PRO A 143 -7.42 -11.62 1.65
N PRO A 144 -8.02 -12.61 2.31
CA PRO A 144 -7.25 -13.67 2.95
C PRO A 144 -6.27 -14.27 1.93
N PRO A 145 -5.04 -14.63 2.33
CA PRO A 145 -4.07 -15.21 1.41
C PRO A 145 -4.71 -16.42 0.71
N GLY A 146 -5.02 -16.26 -0.59
CA GLY A 146 -5.80 -17.22 -1.37
C GLY A 146 -7.06 -16.68 -2.05
N ALA A 147 -7.48 -15.43 -1.81
CA ALA A 147 -8.60 -14.86 -2.55
C ALA A 147 -8.15 -14.35 -3.93
N PRO A 148 -8.74 -14.84 -5.04
CA PRO A 148 -8.40 -14.38 -6.39
C PRO A 148 -8.83 -12.91 -6.58
N PRO A 149 -8.07 -12.12 -7.37
CA PRO A 149 -8.42 -10.74 -7.65
C PRO A 149 -9.62 -10.70 -8.60
N GLY A 150 -10.80 -10.37 -8.08
CA GLY A 150 -12.02 -10.23 -8.87
C GLY A 150 -13.25 -10.61 -8.05
N GLY A 151 -14.00 -9.58 -7.63
CA GLY A 151 -15.22 -9.73 -6.84
C GLY A 151 -16.33 -10.49 -7.57
N GLN A 152 -16.33 -11.81 -7.43
CA GLN A 152 -17.56 -12.57 -7.38
C GLN A 152 -17.76 -13.00 -5.93
N PRO A 153 -18.92 -12.75 -5.30
CA PRO A 153 -19.21 -13.33 -4.01
C PRO A 153 -19.13 -14.84 -4.17
N LEU A 154 -18.09 -15.45 -3.61
CA LEU A 154 -18.05 -16.89 -3.44
C LEU A 154 -19.30 -17.25 -2.64
N PRO A 155 -20.18 -18.16 -3.12
CA PRO A 155 -21.25 -18.67 -2.29
C PRO A 155 -20.62 -19.22 -1.01
N ALA A 156 -21.23 -18.89 0.12
CA ALA A 156 -20.75 -19.23 1.46
C ALA A 156 -20.19 -20.66 1.52
N PRO A 157 -19.07 -20.90 2.23
CA PRO A 157 -18.51 -22.24 2.33
C PRO A 157 -19.57 -23.16 2.92
N GLY A 158 -20.04 -24.10 2.09
CA GLY A 158 -20.82 -25.22 2.57
C GLY A 158 -20.04 -25.95 3.67
N PRO A 159 -20.73 -26.62 4.60
CA PRO A 159 -20.05 -27.34 5.68
C PRO A 159 -19.06 -28.34 5.09
N ALA A 160 -17.85 -28.35 5.67
CA ALA A 160 -16.75 -29.21 5.28
C ALA A 160 -17.22 -30.68 5.10
N PRO A 161 -16.74 -31.41 4.08
CA PRO A 161 -16.98 -32.84 4.00
C PRO A 161 -16.24 -33.51 5.15
N GLY A 162 -16.99 -33.94 6.17
CA GLY A 162 -16.47 -34.78 7.24
C GLY A 162 -15.90 -36.09 6.69
N PRO A 163 -15.06 -36.80 7.47
CA PRO A 163 -14.48 -38.06 7.04
C PRO A 163 -15.62 -39.05 6.78
N GLN A 164 -15.59 -39.62 5.57
CA GLN A 164 -16.43 -40.66 5.01
C GLN A 164 -17.15 -41.52 6.07
N GLY A 165 -18.35 -41.07 6.43
CA GLY A 165 -19.33 -41.91 7.10
C GLY A 165 -19.81 -42.96 6.10
N LEU A 166 -19.34 -44.19 6.31
CA LEU A 166 -19.88 -45.42 5.73
C LEU A 166 -21.39 -45.30 5.46
N ASN A 167 -21.77 -45.51 4.20
CA ASN A 167 -23.15 -45.50 3.72
C ASN A 167 -24.08 -46.36 4.59
N LEU A 168 -24.72 -45.76 5.59
CA LEU A 168 -25.80 -46.39 6.38
C LEU A 168 -26.96 -46.83 5.45
N ALA A 169 -27.13 -46.14 4.32
CA ALA A 169 -28.09 -46.49 3.27
C ALA A 169 -27.71 -47.76 2.47
N GLN A 170 -26.42 -48.15 2.42
CA GLN A 170 -25.98 -49.41 1.79
C GLN A 170 -25.97 -50.59 2.77
N MET A 171 -25.89 -50.34 4.08
CA MET A 171 -25.96 -51.40 5.09
C MET A 171 -27.42 -51.86 5.31
N ALA A 172 -28.41 -51.01 5.05
CA ALA A 172 -29.83 -51.36 5.12
C ALA A 172 -30.34 -52.21 3.94
N GLN A 173 -29.59 -52.32 2.84
CA GLN A 173 -29.94 -53.19 1.69
C GLN A 173 -29.33 -54.60 1.78
N GLN A 174 -28.52 -54.90 2.80
CA GLN A 174 -27.94 -56.23 3.02
C GLN A 174 -28.60 -56.99 4.18
N GLN A 175 -29.87 -56.71 4.48
CA GLN A 175 -30.63 -57.61 5.34
C GLN A 175 -30.93 -58.93 4.60
N PRO A 176 -30.57 -60.08 5.18
CA PRO A 176 -30.77 -61.39 4.56
C PRO A 176 -32.25 -61.75 4.48
N GLN A 177 -32.66 -62.35 3.35
CA GLN A 177 -33.99 -62.92 3.17
C GLN A 177 -34.35 -63.86 4.33
N PRO A 178 -35.52 -63.72 4.97
CA PRO A 178 -36.06 -64.79 5.78
C PRO A 178 -36.66 -65.86 4.86
N LEU A 179 -36.16 -67.09 5.02
CA LEU A 179 -36.80 -68.33 4.57
C LEU A 179 -38.25 -68.40 5.07
N GLN A 180 -39.21 -68.32 4.14
CA GLN A 180 -40.54 -68.92 4.23
C GLN A 180 -40.83 -69.46 2.82
N GLY A 181 -40.89 -70.76 2.53
CA GLY A 181 -41.54 -71.79 3.32
C GLY A 181 -42.99 -71.92 2.87
N GLY A 182 -43.20 -72.67 1.78
CA GLY A 182 -44.42 -73.36 1.33
C GLY A 182 -45.82 -72.85 1.70
N MET A 183 -46.65 -72.61 0.69
CA MET A 183 -48.00 -73.20 0.57
C MET A 183 -48.65 -72.81 -0.77
N GLN A 184 -48.68 -73.76 -1.70
CA GLN A 184 -49.87 -74.32 -2.37
C GLN A 184 -49.46 -75.02 -3.68
#